data_AF-A0A809T2Q8-F1
#
_entry.id   AF-A0A809T2Q8-F1
#
_cell.length_a   1.000
_cell.length_b   1.000
_cell.length_c   1.000
_cell.angle_alpha   90.00
_cell.angle_beta   90.00
_cell.angle_gamma   90.00
#
_symmetry.space_group_name_H-M   'P 1'
#
loop_
_entity.id
_entity.type
_entity.pdbx_description
1 polymer ?
#
loop_
_entity_poly.entity_id
_entity_poly.type
_entity_poly.pdbx_seq_one_letter_code
_entity_poly.pdbx_strand_id
1 'polypeptide(L)'
;MTIKLNNSIRSKLAVDNLARVIGADPELNVLFLGPHATPCINMRSKTIFLPNGDFSNDKYWKLCSGWICHEGGHNRYTEIETTVDFENEYLSKQPGFECIMPDGTASFSSKEEEKKAEIKLKRLHRSINLFEDIQMEEKTGNQFPLSKVMLAEMYSFMVSDGNMTGDGSNIVSYIEMYILNKLRVNQLGQEGVPEILNDFFALADTVLFDMKDRFDSLILEATGVNSTLMACELGLKLYEELEKLRDDLKDKEEQNRLDDSDDSDGSDDSDGSDDSDGSDDSDDSDDSEGSDGSDDSDGSDDSDGSDGSDGSDGSDGSDDSDGSDDSDGSDDSDGSDDSDGSGGSDDSDGSDDSDGSDGSDGSDGSDGSDGSVTSARTTQSFSPAQLRKAIEDLDEYLDTEAEQDNSHDFMKL
;
A
#
# COMPACT_ATOMS: atom_id res chain seq x y z
N MET A 1 21.78 32.12 2.55
CA MET A 1 20.81 33.20 2.83
C MET A 1 19.44 32.61 2.57
N THR A 2 18.73 32.20 3.62
CA THR A 2 17.41 31.57 3.54
C THR A 2 16.41 32.51 2.87
N ILE A 3 15.77 32.08 1.78
CA ILE A 3 14.73 32.87 1.11
C ILE A 3 13.39 32.37 1.64
N LYS A 4 12.91 32.98 2.73
CA LYS A 4 11.58 32.68 3.28
C LYS A 4 10.48 33.25 2.35
N LEU A 5 9.61 32.38 1.87
CA LEU A 5 8.57 32.59 0.86
C LEU A 5 7.64 33.79 1.10
N ASN A 6 7.20 33.98 2.35
CA ASN A 6 6.24 35.04 2.68
C ASN A 6 6.76 36.46 2.35
N ASN A 7 8.06 36.61 2.08
CA ASN A 7 8.72 37.89 1.84
C ASN A 7 9.32 38.04 0.44
N SER A 8 9.21 37.04 -0.46
CA SER A 8 9.86 37.05 -1.78
C SER A 8 8.86 37.08 -2.94
N ILE A 9 8.47 38.31 -3.35
CA ILE A 9 7.57 38.56 -4.49
C ILE A 9 8.04 37.85 -5.76
N ARG A 10 9.36 37.83 -6.00
CA ARG A 10 9.95 37.21 -7.20
C ARG A 10 9.76 35.70 -7.22
N SER A 11 9.93 35.04 -6.08
CA SER A 11 9.78 33.57 -5.99
C SER A 11 8.31 33.18 -6.16
N LYS A 12 7.40 33.93 -5.54
CA LYS A 12 5.95 33.73 -5.72
C LYS A 12 5.53 33.91 -7.18
N LEU A 13 6.01 34.98 -7.84
CA LEU A 13 5.69 35.20 -9.25
C LEU A 13 6.27 34.09 -10.16
N ALA A 14 7.45 33.55 -9.83
CA ALA A 14 8.05 32.46 -10.60
C ALA A 14 7.21 31.18 -10.52
N VAL A 15 6.74 30.80 -9.33
CA VAL A 15 5.89 29.60 -9.17
C VAL A 15 4.52 29.78 -9.78
N ASP A 16 3.89 30.95 -9.62
CA ASP A 16 2.61 31.25 -10.26
C ASP A 16 2.73 31.17 -11.79
N ASN A 17 3.81 31.73 -12.36
CA ASN A 17 4.03 31.67 -13.80
C ASN A 17 4.28 30.24 -14.29
N LEU A 18 5.04 29.42 -13.54
CA LEU A 18 5.23 28.01 -13.87
C LEU A 18 3.88 27.29 -13.85
N ALA A 19 3.09 27.44 -12.78
CA ALA A 19 1.77 26.85 -12.66
C ALA A 19 0.86 27.23 -13.83
N ARG A 20 0.75 28.52 -14.17
CA ARG A 20 -0.11 28.99 -15.27
C ARG A 20 0.32 28.46 -16.64
N VAL A 21 1.62 28.33 -16.88
CA VAL A 21 2.15 27.78 -18.14
C VAL A 21 1.84 26.29 -18.24
N ILE A 22 2.16 25.52 -17.19
CA ILE A 22 1.92 24.08 -17.19
C ILE A 22 0.42 23.79 -17.20
N GLY A 23 -0.34 24.45 -16.32
CA GLY A 23 -1.79 24.29 -16.19
C GLY A 23 -2.64 24.92 -17.28
N ALA A 24 -2.04 25.60 -18.26
CA ALA A 24 -2.74 26.25 -19.37
C ALA A 24 -3.76 27.34 -18.94
N ASP A 25 -3.66 27.86 -17.74
CA ASP A 25 -4.71 28.64 -17.10
C ASP A 25 -4.11 29.90 -16.45
N PRO A 26 -4.45 31.11 -16.93
CA PRO A 26 -3.91 32.35 -16.39
C PRO A 26 -4.42 32.68 -14.98
N GLU A 27 -5.51 32.05 -14.54
CA GLU A 27 -6.11 32.26 -13.21
C GLU A 27 -5.53 31.31 -12.16
N LEU A 28 -4.73 30.32 -12.57
CA LEU A 28 -4.09 29.38 -11.65
C LEU A 28 -3.10 30.11 -10.74
N ASN A 29 -3.21 29.83 -9.43
CA ASN A 29 -2.36 30.43 -8.40
C ASN A 29 -1.76 29.37 -7.47
N VAL A 30 -0.59 29.66 -6.92
CA VAL A 30 0.07 28.80 -5.94
C VAL A 30 -0.05 29.43 -4.55
N LEU A 31 -0.58 28.64 -3.61
CA LEU A 31 -0.67 28.99 -2.19
C LEU A 31 0.23 28.06 -1.38
N PHE A 32 1.05 28.64 -0.52
CA PHE A 32 1.89 27.89 0.41
C PHE A 32 1.19 27.76 1.76
N LEU A 33 1.10 26.53 2.26
CA LEU A 33 0.49 26.17 3.52
C LEU A 33 1.56 25.87 4.58
N GLY A 34 1.23 25.13 5.64
CA GLY A 34 2.21 24.69 6.64
C GLY A 34 3.32 23.80 6.05
N PRO A 35 4.41 23.55 6.80
CA PRO A 35 5.53 22.72 6.34
C PRO A 35 5.15 21.24 6.12
N HIS A 36 4.03 20.78 6.69
CA HIS A 36 3.52 19.41 6.56
C HIS A 36 2.31 19.30 5.62
N ALA A 37 2.05 20.32 4.80
CA ALA A 37 0.95 20.25 3.85
C ALA A 37 1.29 19.31 2.69
N THR A 38 0.36 18.43 2.35
CA THR A 38 0.43 17.64 1.12
C THR A 38 0.18 18.54 -0.08
N PRO A 39 1.01 18.47 -1.13
CA PRO A 39 0.70 19.10 -2.41
C PRO A 39 -0.67 18.64 -2.92
N CYS A 40 -1.47 19.58 -3.42
CA CYS A 40 -2.73 19.25 -4.08
C CYS A 40 -3.24 20.41 -4.94
N ILE A 41 -4.19 20.13 -5.82
CA ILE A 41 -4.89 21.16 -6.60
C ILE A 41 -6.39 21.17 -6.33
N ASN A 42 -6.92 22.38 -6.13
CA ASN A 42 -8.33 22.66 -6.31
C ASN A 42 -8.58 23.17 -7.73
N MET A 43 -9.02 22.27 -8.61
CA MET A 43 -9.31 22.56 -10.03
C MET A 43 -10.52 23.49 -10.23
N ARG A 44 -11.41 23.66 -9.24
CA ARG A 44 -12.55 24.58 -9.32
C ARG A 44 -12.16 26.01 -8.95
N SER A 45 -11.39 26.16 -7.88
CA SER A 45 -10.88 27.46 -7.40
C SER A 45 -9.54 27.85 -8.02
N LYS A 46 -9.01 27.02 -8.93
CA LYS A 46 -7.76 27.26 -9.66
C LYS A 46 -6.60 27.58 -8.72
N THR A 47 -6.44 26.72 -7.72
CA THR A 47 -5.43 26.92 -6.67
C THR A 47 -4.64 25.65 -6.43
N ILE A 48 -3.32 25.73 -6.59
CA ILE A 48 -2.36 24.70 -6.19
C ILE A 48 -1.90 25.02 -4.76
N PHE A 49 -1.99 24.06 -3.86
CA PHE A 49 -1.51 24.14 -2.50
C PHE A 49 -0.19 23.39 -2.38
N LEU A 50 0.82 24.01 -1.77
CA LEU A 50 2.15 23.41 -1.57
C LEU A 50 2.63 23.60 -0.14
N PRO A 51 3.49 22.70 0.38
CA PRO A 51 4.16 22.92 1.65
C PRO A 51 5.12 24.12 1.56
N ASN A 52 5.14 24.93 2.61
CA ASN A 52 6.07 26.05 2.71
C ASN A 52 7.50 25.57 3.03
N GLY A 53 8.51 26.21 2.45
CA GLY A 53 9.91 25.86 2.63
C GLY A 53 10.88 26.96 2.17
N ASP A 54 12.15 26.59 2.03
CA ASP A 54 13.24 27.51 1.67
C ASP A 54 13.68 27.29 0.22
N PHE A 55 13.38 28.26 -0.65
CA PHE A 55 13.77 28.21 -2.08
C PHE A 55 15.27 28.25 -2.32
N SER A 56 16.09 28.57 -1.31
CA SER A 56 17.55 28.43 -1.43
C SER A 56 18.04 27.00 -1.23
N ASN A 57 17.18 26.09 -0.75
CA ASN A 57 17.45 24.66 -0.67
C ASN A 57 17.14 24.00 -2.02
N ASP A 58 18.16 23.40 -2.64
CA ASP A 58 18.07 22.75 -3.96
C ASP A 58 17.01 21.63 -3.99
N LYS A 59 16.99 20.76 -2.96
CA LYS A 59 16.00 19.70 -2.83
C LYS A 59 14.57 20.26 -2.76
N TYR A 60 14.36 21.29 -1.92
CA TYR A 60 13.03 21.90 -1.80
C TYR A 60 12.57 22.54 -3.12
N TRP A 61 13.46 23.26 -3.82
CA TRP A 61 13.11 23.83 -5.12
C TRP A 61 12.74 22.75 -6.14
N LYS A 62 13.52 21.66 -6.21
CA LYS A 62 13.23 20.55 -7.13
C LYS A 62 11.89 19.89 -6.83
N LEU A 63 11.62 19.57 -5.56
CA LEU A 63 10.32 19.06 -5.11
C LEU A 63 9.18 20.04 -5.48
N CYS A 64 9.32 21.31 -5.13
CA CYS A 64 8.34 22.35 -5.42
C CYS A 64 8.05 22.48 -6.92
N SER A 65 9.08 22.51 -7.75
CA SER A 65 8.91 22.59 -9.21
C SER A 65 8.26 21.34 -9.81
N GLY A 66 8.58 20.15 -9.29
CA GLY A 66 7.94 18.89 -9.68
C GLY A 66 6.47 18.85 -9.28
N TRP A 67 6.13 19.21 -8.03
CA TRP A 67 4.75 19.30 -7.58
C TRP A 67 3.95 20.29 -8.44
N ILE A 68 4.49 21.46 -8.77
CA ILE A 68 3.80 22.40 -9.67
C ILE A 68 3.57 21.78 -11.06
N CYS A 69 4.53 21.00 -11.57
CA CYS A 69 4.35 20.31 -12.85
C CYS A 69 3.25 19.25 -12.78
N HIS A 70 3.20 18.48 -11.69
CA HIS A 70 2.19 17.46 -11.43
C HIS A 70 0.79 18.09 -11.27
N GLU A 71 0.63 18.99 -10.30
CA GLU A 71 -0.64 19.65 -9.99
C GLU A 71 -1.13 20.54 -11.16
N GLY A 72 -0.20 21.25 -11.81
CA GLY A 72 -0.52 22.00 -13.03
C GLY A 72 -0.96 21.09 -14.16
N GLY A 73 -0.35 19.92 -14.30
CA GLY A 73 -0.75 18.94 -15.30
C GLY A 73 -2.16 18.42 -15.08
N HIS A 74 -2.59 18.19 -13.83
CA HIS A 74 -4.00 17.90 -13.52
C HIS A 74 -4.94 18.99 -14.03
N ASN A 75 -4.66 20.27 -13.74
CA ASN A 75 -5.50 21.36 -14.25
C ASN A 75 -5.63 21.38 -15.78
N ARG A 76 -4.60 20.89 -16.48
CA ARG A 76 -4.53 20.93 -17.94
C ARG A 76 -5.14 19.70 -18.62
N TYR A 77 -4.89 18.51 -18.07
CA TYR A 77 -5.15 17.24 -18.76
C TYR A 77 -6.17 16.34 -18.06
N THR A 78 -6.50 16.60 -16.80
CA THR A 78 -7.58 15.90 -16.09
C THR A 78 -8.92 16.53 -16.45
N GLU A 79 -9.85 15.71 -16.92
CA GLU A 79 -11.17 16.13 -17.39
C GLU A 79 -12.17 16.07 -16.25
N ILE A 80 -12.31 17.16 -15.48
CA ILE A 80 -13.14 17.20 -14.27
C ILE A 80 -14.61 16.80 -14.50
N GLU A 81 -15.20 17.13 -15.65
CA GLU A 81 -16.57 16.75 -15.99
C GLU A 81 -16.69 15.24 -16.16
N THR A 82 -15.70 14.61 -16.80
CA THR A 82 -15.63 13.15 -16.95
C THR A 82 -15.50 12.45 -15.60
N THR A 83 -14.66 12.99 -14.70
CA THR A 83 -14.55 12.45 -13.34
C THR A 83 -15.90 12.52 -12.63
N VAL A 84 -16.55 13.69 -12.62
CA VAL A 84 -17.86 13.87 -11.96
C VAL A 84 -18.94 12.96 -12.56
N ASP A 85 -19.00 12.82 -13.88
CA ASP A 85 -19.97 11.94 -14.54
C ASP A 85 -19.73 10.47 -14.17
N PHE A 86 -18.47 10.04 -14.12
CA PHE A 86 -18.08 8.69 -13.72
C PHE A 86 -18.41 8.41 -12.24
N GLU A 87 -18.08 9.34 -11.35
CA GLU A 87 -18.40 9.26 -9.92
C GLU A 87 -19.92 9.14 -9.71
N ASN A 88 -20.71 9.96 -10.40
CA ASN A 88 -22.17 9.91 -10.33
C ASN A 88 -22.72 8.57 -10.85
N GLU A 89 -22.15 8.03 -11.93
CA GLU A 89 -22.54 6.72 -12.43
C GLU A 89 -22.21 5.62 -11.40
N TYR A 90 -21.02 5.68 -10.79
CA TYR A 90 -20.62 4.75 -9.73
C TYR A 90 -21.54 4.82 -8.51
N LEU A 91 -21.83 6.03 -8.01
CA LEU A 91 -22.73 6.25 -6.88
C LEU A 91 -24.15 5.78 -7.18
N SER A 92 -24.62 5.92 -8.42
CA SER A 92 -25.96 5.45 -8.84
C SER A 92 -26.17 3.94 -8.71
N LYS A 93 -25.07 3.18 -8.63
CA LYS A 93 -25.06 1.72 -8.46
C LYS A 93 -24.93 1.30 -6.99
N GLN A 94 -24.70 2.25 -6.07
CA GLN A 94 -24.54 1.95 -4.64
C GLN A 94 -25.89 1.71 -3.95
N PRO A 95 -25.93 0.85 -2.91
CA PRO A 95 -27.14 0.64 -2.14
C PRO A 95 -27.69 1.94 -1.54
N GLY A 96 -29.01 2.07 -1.56
CA GLY A 96 -29.69 3.23 -0.97
C GLY A 96 -29.60 4.53 -1.77
N PHE A 97 -28.97 4.55 -2.95
CA PHE A 97 -28.96 5.74 -3.82
C PHE A 97 -30.37 6.15 -4.26
N GLU A 98 -30.65 7.46 -4.24
CA GLU A 98 -31.94 8.02 -4.66
C GLU A 98 -31.83 8.88 -5.92
N CYS A 99 -30.97 9.91 -5.90
CA CYS A 99 -30.75 10.83 -7.02
C CYS A 99 -29.52 11.72 -6.81
N ILE A 100 -29.10 12.42 -7.87
CA ILE A 100 -28.18 13.56 -7.76
C ILE A 100 -29.01 14.84 -7.58
N MET A 101 -28.72 15.59 -6.52
CA MET A 101 -29.35 16.86 -6.19
C MET A 101 -28.91 17.98 -7.16
N PRO A 102 -29.66 19.10 -7.28
CA PRO A 102 -29.31 20.19 -8.19
C PRO A 102 -27.96 20.88 -7.91
N ASP A 103 -27.41 20.71 -6.71
CA ASP A 103 -26.07 21.20 -6.33
C ASP A 103 -24.95 20.21 -6.68
N GLY A 104 -25.28 19.06 -7.27
CA GLY A 104 -24.34 18.02 -7.66
C GLY A 104 -24.07 16.97 -6.58
N THR A 105 -24.68 17.07 -5.39
CA THR A 105 -24.50 16.09 -4.31
C THR A 105 -25.38 14.86 -4.52
N ALA A 106 -24.89 13.67 -4.13
CA ALA A 106 -25.67 12.44 -4.20
C ALA A 106 -26.56 12.27 -2.95
N SER A 107 -27.83 11.93 -3.16
CA SER A 107 -28.82 11.66 -2.11
C SER A 107 -28.95 10.16 -1.87
N PHE A 108 -29.02 9.77 -0.60
CA PHE A 108 -29.22 8.39 -0.17
C PHE A 108 -30.38 8.27 0.82
N SER A 109 -30.99 7.09 0.85
CA SER A 109 -32.12 6.73 1.72
C SER A 109 -31.79 6.77 3.22
N SER A 110 -30.51 6.72 3.59
CA SER A 110 -30.05 6.90 4.98
C SER A 110 -28.64 7.50 5.00
N LYS A 111 -28.27 8.11 6.13
CA LYS A 111 -26.92 8.65 6.35
C LYS A 111 -25.85 7.56 6.41
N GLU A 112 -26.20 6.39 6.93
CA GLU A 112 -25.30 5.23 6.92
C GLU A 112 -24.97 4.76 5.50
N GLU A 113 -25.96 4.70 4.60
CA GLU A 113 -25.72 4.33 3.19
C GLU A 113 -24.91 5.42 2.45
N GLU A 114 -25.21 6.71 2.70
CA GLU A 114 -24.43 7.85 2.20
C GLU A 114 -22.95 7.72 2.60
N LYS A 115 -22.69 7.56 3.90
CA LYS A 115 -21.33 7.42 4.45
C LYS A 115 -20.59 6.23 3.83
N LYS A 116 -21.25 5.08 3.69
CA LYS A 116 -20.64 3.89 3.06
C LYS A 116 -20.28 4.14 1.60
N ALA A 117 -21.18 4.77 0.84
CA ALA A 117 -20.94 5.08 -0.56
C ALA A 117 -19.79 6.09 -0.72
N GLU A 118 -19.71 7.12 0.12
CA GLU A 118 -18.61 8.10 0.13
C GLU A 118 -17.26 7.45 0.43
N ILE A 119 -17.19 6.55 1.43
CA ILE A 119 -15.95 5.84 1.77
C ILE A 119 -15.48 4.98 0.59
N LYS A 120 -16.40 4.24 -0.03
CA LYS A 120 -16.08 3.45 -1.23
C LYS A 120 -15.62 4.33 -2.39
N LEU A 121 -16.27 5.48 -2.60
CA LEU A 121 -15.87 6.43 -3.63
C LEU A 121 -14.46 6.99 -3.39
N LYS A 122 -14.11 7.33 -2.15
CA LYS A 122 -12.75 7.78 -1.78
C LYS A 122 -11.69 6.72 -2.11
N ARG A 123 -11.97 5.44 -1.85
CA ARG A 123 -11.05 4.33 -2.19
C ARG A 123 -10.92 4.12 -3.69
N LEU A 124 -12.05 4.24 -4.41
CA LEU A 124 -12.04 4.23 -5.85
C LEU A 124 -11.20 5.38 -6.42
N HIS A 125 -11.32 6.60 -5.89
CA HIS A 125 -10.47 7.74 -6.29
C HIS A 125 -8.99 7.46 -6.10
N ARG A 126 -8.61 6.83 -4.99
CA ARG A 126 -7.22 6.40 -4.77
C ARG A 126 -6.75 5.51 -5.92
N SER A 127 -7.55 4.52 -6.31
CA SER A 127 -7.24 3.62 -7.44
C SER A 127 -7.20 4.33 -8.79
N ILE A 128 -8.08 5.32 -9.03
CA ILE A 128 -8.10 6.12 -10.26
C ILE A 128 -6.84 6.99 -10.36
N ASN A 129 -6.44 7.64 -9.27
CA ASN A 129 -5.28 8.54 -9.24
C ASN A 129 -3.99 7.83 -9.68
N LEU A 130 -3.81 6.55 -9.36
CA LEU A 130 -2.64 5.78 -9.83
C LEU A 130 -2.47 5.83 -11.36
N PHE A 131 -3.57 5.78 -12.10
CA PHE A 131 -3.55 5.77 -13.57
C PHE A 131 -3.67 7.18 -14.15
N GLU A 132 -4.43 8.05 -13.49
CA GLU A 132 -4.60 9.44 -13.90
C GLU A 132 -3.29 10.23 -13.80
N ASP A 133 -2.50 10.01 -12.75
CA ASP A 133 -1.19 10.63 -12.58
C ASP A 133 -0.25 10.23 -13.72
N ILE A 134 -0.23 8.95 -14.08
CA ILE A 134 0.65 8.43 -15.15
C ILE A 134 0.29 9.06 -16.49
N GLN A 135 -0.98 9.04 -16.88
CA GLN A 135 -1.38 9.59 -18.18
C GLN A 135 -1.18 11.12 -18.25
N MET A 136 -1.44 11.81 -17.14
CA MET A 136 -1.30 13.26 -17.05
C MET A 136 0.18 13.66 -17.06
N GLU A 137 1.03 12.99 -16.27
CA GLU A 137 2.46 13.27 -16.22
C GLU A 137 3.14 12.96 -17.56
N GLU A 138 2.72 11.90 -18.26
CA GLU A 138 3.19 11.59 -19.60
C GLU A 138 2.86 12.74 -20.58
N LYS A 139 1.60 13.20 -20.61
CA LYS A 139 1.18 14.33 -21.45
C LYS A 139 1.93 15.61 -21.10
N THR A 140 2.10 15.88 -19.81
CA THR A 140 2.84 17.05 -19.30
C THR A 140 4.30 17.01 -19.74
N GLY A 141 4.98 15.88 -19.53
CA GLY A 141 6.39 15.71 -19.91
C GLY A 141 6.62 15.73 -21.42
N ASN A 142 5.68 15.20 -22.20
CA ASN A 142 5.72 15.24 -23.67
C ASN A 142 5.56 16.66 -24.22
N GLN A 143 4.69 17.46 -23.60
CA GLN A 143 4.50 18.85 -24.01
C GLN A 143 5.62 19.76 -23.50
N PHE A 144 6.12 19.53 -22.29
CA PHE A 144 7.11 20.36 -21.61
C PHE A 144 8.32 19.51 -21.20
N PRO A 145 9.37 19.43 -22.04
CA PRO A 145 10.55 18.60 -21.76
C PRO A 145 11.26 18.91 -20.42
N LEU A 146 11.21 20.17 -19.97
CA LEU A 146 11.74 20.54 -18.66
C LEU A 146 10.88 19.96 -17.51
N SER A 147 9.56 19.93 -17.66
CA SER A 147 8.67 19.29 -16.70
C SER A 147 8.92 17.80 -16.60
N LYS A 148 9.27 17.12 -17.71
CA LYS A 148 9.68 15.71 -17.67
C LYS A 148 10.86 15.48 -16.72
N VAL A 149 11.86 16.36 -16.75
CA VAL A 149 13.01 16.30 -15.84
C VAL A 149 12.61 16.62 -14.41
N MET A 150 11.80 17.67 -14.19
CA MET A 150 11.35 18.06 -12.85
C MET A 150 10.50 16.99 -12.16
N LEU A 151 9.60 16.34 -12.91
CA LEU A 151 8.79 15.22 -12.41
C LEU A 151 9.67 14.02 -12.05
N ALA A 152 10.66 13.68 -12.88
CA ALA A 152 11.61 12.60 -12.59
C ALA A 152 12.46 12.90 -11.34
N GLU A 153 12.99 14.13 -11.20
CA GLU A 153 13.76 14.53 -10.01
C GLU A 153 12.91 14.50 -8.74
N MET A 154 11.66 14.99 -8.81
CA MET A 154 10.72 14.91 -7.69
C MET A 154 10.47 13.46 -7.28
N TYR A 155 10.19 12.59 -8.24
CA TYR A 155 9.99 11.16 -7.99
C TYR A 155 11.23 10.51 -7.34
N SER A 156 12.44 10.78 -7.82
CA SER A 156 13.67 10.28 -7.19
C SER A 156 13.81 10.71 -5.74
N PHE A 157 13.46 11.95 -5.39
CA PHE A 157 13.44 12.38 -3.98
C PHE A 157 12.36 11.66 -3.17
N MET A 158 11.16 11.47 -3.72
CA MET A 158 10.10 10.75 -3.02
C MET A 158 10.47 9.29 -2.76
N VAL A 159 11.16 8.62 -3.70
CA VAL A 159 11.73 7.27 -3.50
C VAL A 159 12.79 7.31 -2.40
N SER A 160 13.74 8.24 -2.46
CA SER A 160 14.80 8.37 -1.45
C SER A 160 14.27 8.66 -0.04
N ASP A 161 13.13 9.34 0.07
CA ASP A 161 12.49 9.68 1.34
C ASP A 161 11.59 8.56 1.88
N GLY A 162 11.47 7.44 1.14
CA GLY A 162 10.64 6.29 1.53
C GLY A 162 9.14 6.47 1.27
N ASN A 163 8.75 7.49 0.51
CA ASN A 163 7.33 7.81 0.25
C ASN A 163 6.75 7.07 -0.98
N MET A 164 7.59 6.36 -1.74
CA MET A 164 7.17 5.62 -2.95
C MET A 164 7.30 4.11 -2.80
N THR A 165 7.78 3.59 -1.67
CA THR A 165 8.05 2.17 -1.48
C THR A 165 7.54 1.71 -0.13
N GLY A 166 7.27 0.41 0.01
CA GLY A 166 6.88 -0.19 1.28
C GLY A 166 7.58 -1.52 1.49
N ASP A 167 7.57 -2.00 2.73
CA ASP A 167 8.16 -3.27 3.16
C ASP A 167 7.23 -4.48 2.98
N GLY A 168 6.03 -4.26 2.46
CA GLY A 168 5.01 -5.31 2.28
C GLY A 168 4.23 -5.65 3.54
N SER A 169 4.37 -4.86 4.62
CA SER A 169 3.61 -5.03 5.86
C SER A 169 2.09 -4.86 5.69
N ASN A 170 1.67 -4.03 4.74
CA ASN A 170 0.29 -3.89 4.31
C ASN A 170 0.17 -4.22 2.81
N ILE A 171 -0.58 -5.27 2.48
CA ILE A 171 -0.64 -5.81 1.10
C ILE A 171 -1.24 -4.81 0.11
N VAL A 172 -2.27 -4.07 0.50
CA VAL A 172 -2.98 -3.13 -0.38
C VAL A 172 -2.08 -1.96 -0.77
N SER A 173 -1.44 -1.34 0.23
CA SER A 173 -0.48 -0.25 -0.01
C SER A 173 0.69 -0.73 -0.84
N TYR A 174 1.14 -1.97 -0.64
CA TYR A 174 2.21 -2.56 -1.45
C TYR A 174 1.79 -2.77 -2.92
N ILE A 175 0.58 -3.28 -3.18
CA ILE A 175 0.02 -3.45 -4.52
C ILE A 175 -0.01 -2.12 -5.27
N GLU A 176 -0.55 -1.08 -4.63
CA GLU A 176 -0.63 0.25 -5.23
C GLU A 176 0.77 0.81 -5.55
N MET A 177 1.73 0.66 -4.63
CA MET A 177 3.10 1.13 -4.86
C MET A 177 3.76 0.33 -5.97
N TYR A 178 3.51 -0.97 -6.03
CA TYR A 178 4.04 -1.83 -7.07
C TYR A 178 3.56 -1.37 -8.45
N ILE A 179 2.26 -1.15 -8.61
CA ILE A 179 1.66 -0.66 -9.86
C ILE A 179 2.22 0.71 -10.23
N LEU A 180 2.18 1.67 -9.30
CA LEU A 180 2.61 3.04 -9.54
C LEU A 180 4.09 3.11 -9.96
N ASN A 181 4.99 2.43 -9.24
CA ASN A 181 6.42 2.44 -9.58
C ASN A 181 6.72 1.70 -10.88
N LYS A 182 6.03 0.60 -11.19
CA LYS A 182 6.19 -0.07 -12.49
C LYS A 182 5.79 0.84 -13.65
N LEU A 183 4.70 1.59 -13.51
CA LEU A 183 4.27 2.55 -14.53
C LEU A 183 5.24 3.74 -14.64
N ARG A 184 5.70 4.31 -13.52
CA ARG A 184 6.68 5.41 -13.54
C ARG A 184 7.99 5.01 -14.23
N VAL A 185 8.52 3.84 -13.90
CA VAL A 185 9.78 3.34 -14.50
C VAL A 185 9.60 2.99 -15.98
N ASN A 186 8.56 2.23 -16.33
CA ASN A 186 8.43 1.67 -17.67
C ASN A 186 7.78 2.63 -18.67
N GLN A 187 6.76 3.39 -18.25
CA GLN A 187 6.01 4.30 -19.13
C GLN A 187 6.64 5.69 -19.15
N LEU A 188 6.89 6.28 -17.97
CA LEU A 188 7.39 7.66 -17.89
C LEU A 188 8.90 7.76 -18.10
N GLY A 189 9.63 6.64 -17.93
CA GLY A 189 11.09 6.61 -17.95
C GLY A 189 11.72 7.31 -16.75
N GLN A 190 11.02 7.31 -15.62
CA GLN A 190 11.51 7.87 -14.36
C GLN A 190 12.29 6.79 -13.61
N GLU A 191 13.62 6.91 -13.55
CA GLU A 191 14.49 5.89 -12.94
C GLU A 191 14.41 5.84 -11.40
N GLY A 192 13.95 6.91 -10.76
CA GLY A 192 13.83 6.98 -9.30
C GLY A 192 15.19 6.87 -8.60
N VAL A 193 15.31 5.91 -7.69
CA VAL A 193 16.58 5.47 -7.07
C VAL A 193 16.71 3.96 -7.34
N PRO A 194 17.50 3.53 -8.34
CA PRO A 194 17.52 2.15 -8.80
C PRO A 194 17.84 1.14 -7.71
N GLU A 195 18.72 1.46 -6.77
CA GLU A 195 19.08 0.56 -5.66
C GLU A 195 17.86 0.25 -4.80
N ILE A 196 17.08 1.27 -4.44
CA ILE A 196 15.86 1.11 -3.63
C ILE A 196 14.76 0.40 -4.41
N LEU A 197 14.56 0.78 -5.68
CA LEU A 197 13.48 0.23 -6.50
C LEU A 197 13.72 -1.22 -6.91
N ASN A 198 14.97 -1.62 -7.16
CA ASN A 198 15.30 -3.00 -7.49
C ASN A 198 14.98 -3.93 -6.32
N ASP A 199 15.36 -3.54 -5.10
CA ASP A 199 15.03 -4.28 -3.88
C ASP A 199 13.51 -4.34 -3.66
N PHE A 200 12.82 -3.20 -3.83
CA PHE A 200 11.36 -3.13 -3.76
C PHE A 200 10.68 -4.05 -4.79
N PHE A 201 11.12 -4.06 -6.04
CA PHE A 201 10.54 -4.94 -7.06
C PHE A 201 10.85 -6.42 -6.85
N ALA A 202 12.04 -6.75 -6.32
CA ALA A 202 12.39 -8.13 -5.99
C ALA A 202 11.53 -8.67 -4.84
N LEU A 203 11.15 -7.82 -3.89
CA LEU A 203 10.25 -8.17 -2.81
C LEU A 203 8.85 -8.56 -3.30
N ALA A 204 8.43 -8.09 -4.48
CA ALA A 204 7.08 -8.32 -5.00
C ALA A 204 6.83 -9.80 -5.32
N ASP A 205 7.86 -10.54 -5.73
CA ASP A 205 7.75 -11.98 -5.97
C ASP A 205 7.45 -12.77 -4.68
N THR A 206 7.77 -12.21 -3.51
CA THR A 206 7.48 -12.79 -2.20
C THR A 206 6.16 -12.27 -1.63
N VAL A 207 5.93 -10.94 -1.69
CA VAL A 207 4.76 -10.29 -1.09
C VAL A 207 3.49 -10.55 -1.91
N LEU A 208 3.59 -10.49 -3.23
CA LEU A 208 2.46 -10.69 -4.16
C LEU A 208 2.43 -12.10 -4.74
N PHE A 209 3.01 -13.07 -4.02
CA PHE A 209 3.10 -14.45 -4.48
C PHE A 209 1.74 -15.01 -4.95
N ASP A 210 1.72 -15.73 -6.07
CA ASP A 210 0.53 -16.22 -6.81
C ASP A 210 -0.48 -15.14 -7.27
N MET A 211 -0.28 -13.87 -6.92
CA MET A 211 -1.20 -12.76 -7.22
C MET A 211 -0.60 -11.76 -8.19
N LYS A 212 0.73 -11.72 -8.31
CA LYS A 212 1.50 -10.76 -9.09
C LYS A 212 1.03 -10.64 -10.55
N ASP A 213 0.70 -11.76 -11.19
CA ASP A 213 0.24 -11.80 -12.58
C ASP A 213 -1.07 -11.02 -12.81
N ARG A 214 -1.93 -10.92 -11.79
CA ARG A 214 -3.16 -10.11 -11.83
C ARG A 214 -2.83 -8.64 -12.03
N PHE A 215 -1.86 -8.15 -11.26
CA PHE A 215 -1.44 -6.75 -11.28
C PHE A 215 -0.52 -6.44 -12.46
N ASP A 216 0.34 -7.37 -12.89
CA ASP A 216 1.13 -7.22 -14.11
C ASP A 216 0.25 -7.09 -15.36
N SER A 217 -0.90 -7.79 -15.39
CA SER A 217 -1.89 -7.65 -16.45
C SER A 217 -2.53 -6.25 -16.47
N LEU A 218 -2.87 -5.71 -15.29
CA LEU A 218 -3.39 -4.34 -15.15
C LEU A 218 -2.33 -3.29 -15.56
N ILE A 219 -1.08 -3.48 -15.17
CA ILE A 219 0.05 -2.61 -15.56
C ILE A 219 0.22 -2.59 -17.08
N LEU A 220 0.11 -3.75 -17.74
CA LEU A 220 0.20 -3.82 -19.20
C LEU A 220 -0.91 -3.03 -19.89
N GLU A 221 -2.15 -3.14 -19.39
CA GLU A 221 -3.29 -2.38 -19.90
C GLU A 221 -3.14 -0.86 -19.67
N ALA A 222 -2.60 -0.48 -18.51
CA ALA A 222 -2.34 0.92 -18.15
C ALA A 222 -1.40 1.64 -19.13
N THR A 223 -0.50 0.93 -19.83
CA THR A 223 0.38 1.54 -20.85
C THR A 223 -0.37 2.19 -22.03
N GLY A 224 -1.65 1.85 -22.22
CA GLY A 224 -2.52 2.43 -23.24
C GLY A 224 -3.40 3.59 -22.77
N VAL A 225 -3.41 3.91 -21.47
CA VAL A 225 -4.30 4.93 -20.89
C VAL A 225 -3.90 6.31 -21.36
N ASN A 226 -4.82 7.03 -21.99
CA ASN A 226 -4.57 8.35 -22.56
C ASN A 226 -5.72 9.35 -22.35
N SER A 227 -6.67 9.04 -21.48
CA SER A 227 -7.80 9.89 -21.13
C SER A 227 -8.22 9.64 -19.68
N THR A 228 -8.86 10.63 -19.07
CA THR A 228 -9.43 10.55 -17.73
C THR A 228 -10.42 9.39 -17.62
N LEU A 229 -11.27 9.18 -18.63
CA LEU A 229 -12.23 8.07 -18.63
C LEU A 229 -11.54 6.71 -18.56
N MET A 230 -10.49 6.49 -19.36
CA MET A 230 -9.73 5.24 -19.31
C MET A 230 -9.03 5.04 -17.96
N ALA A 231 -8.52 6.12 -17.35
CA ALA A 231 -7.97 6.07 -16.00
C ALA A 231 -9.05 5.70 -14.96
N CYS A 232 -10.25 6.28 -15.08
CA CYS A 232 -11.40 5.93 -14.25
C CYS A 232 -11.80 4.46 -14.38
N GLU A 233 -11.95 3.96 -15.62
CA GLU A 233 -12.29 2.57 -15.92
C GLU A 233 -11.24 1.60 -15.34
N LEU A 234 -9.95 1.92 -15.49
CA LEU A 234 -8.89 1.07 -14.99
C LEU A 234 -8.75 1.14 -13.46
N GLY A 235 -9.01 2.30 -12.86
CA GLY A 235 -9.12 2.47 -11.41
C GLY A 235 -10.24 1.64 -10.81
N LEU A 236 -11.42 1.63 -11.45
CA LEU A 236 -12.52 0.74 -11.04
C LEU A 236 -12.15 -0.73 -11.20
N LYS A 237 -11.48 -1.10 -12.29
CA LYS A 237 -11.01 -2.46 -12.50
C LYS A 237 -10.01 -2.90 -11.41
N LEU A 238 -9.08 -2.03 -11.01
CA LEU A 238 -8.17 -2.31 -9.90
C LEU A 238 -8.95 -2.51 -8.58
N TYR A 239 -9.91 -1.62 -8.29
CA TYR A 239 -10.75 -1.72 -7.10
C TYR A 239 -11.53 -3.05 -7.06
N GLU A 240 -12.17 -3.45 -8.15
CA GLU A 240 -12.86 -4.74 -8.28
C GLU A 240 -11.90 -5.94 -8.19
N GLU A 241 -10.67 -5.82 -8.69
CA GLU A 241 -9.65 -6.86 -8.54
C GLU A 241 -9.19 -7.04 -7.09
N LEU A 242 -9.16 -5.96 -6.29
CA LEU A 242 -8.90 -6.05 -4.85
C LEU A 242 -10.05 -6.77 -4.12
N GLU A 243 -11.31 -6.48 -4.49
CA GLU A 243 -12.49 -7.19 -3.94
C GLU A 243 -12.44 -8.69 -4.28
N LYS A 244 -12.20 -9.04 -5.55
CA LYS A 244 -12.04 -10.45 -5.95
C LYS A 244 -10.88 -11.12 -5.23
N LEU A 245 -9.77 -10.41 -5.08
CA LEU A 245 -8.60 -10.96 -4.39
C LEU A 245 -8.92 -11.32 -2.95
N ARG A 246 -9.62 -10.44 -2.23
CA ARG A 246 -10.08 -10.74 -0.86
C ARG A 246 -10.90 -12.02 -0.82
N ASP A 247 -11.88 -12.13 -1.72
CA ASP A 247 -12.81 -13.26 -1.74
C ASP A 247 -12.07 -14.58 -2.08
N ASP A 248 -11.18 -14.56 -3.08
CA ASP A 248 -10.32 -15.70 -3.44
C ASP A 248 -9.44 -16.17 -2.25
N LEU A 249 -8.90 -15.22 -1.47
CA LEU A 249 -8.07 -15.54 -0.30
C LEU A 249 -8.90 -16.11 0.85
N LYS A 250 -10.13 -15.63 1.06
CA LYS A 250 -11.06 -16.19 2.06
C LYS A 250 -11.47 -17.61 1.73
N ASP A 251 -11.81 -17.89 0.47
CA ASP A 251 -12.12 -19.24 0.00
C ASP A 251 -10.92 -20.18 0.20
N LYS A 252 -9.71 -19.70 -0.06
CA LYS A 252 -8.47 -20.46 0.18
C LYS A 252 -8.21 -20.70 1.68
N GLU A 253 -8.55 -19.76 2.55
CA GLU A 253 -8.46 -19.96 4.00
C GLU A 253 -9.46 -21.01 4.49
N GLU A 254 -10.69 -20.99 3.98
CA GLU A 254 -11.72 -21.98 4.31
C GLU A 254 -11.33 -23.38 3.84
N GLN A 255 -10.83 -23.52 2.61
CA GLN A 255 -10.36 -24.81 2.09
C GLN A 255 -9.22 -25.39 2.94
N ASN A 256 -8.25 -24.56 3.36
CA ASN A 256 -7.17 -25.01 4.24
C ASN A 256 -7.68 -25.51 5.59
N ARG A 257 -8.76 -24.90 6.13
CA ARG A 257 -9.36 -25.34 7.40
C ARG A 257 -10.09 -26.69 7.26
N LEU A 258 -10.72 -26.93 6.12
CA LEU A 258 -11.41 -28.20 5.84
C LEU A 258 -10.42 -29.35 5.65
N ASP A 259 -9.33 -29.11 4.90
CA ASP A 259 -8.26 -30.10 4.69
C ASP A 259 -7.58 -30.50 6.02
N ASP A 260 -7.33 -29.54 6.93
CA ASP A 260 -6.78 -29.82 8.27
C ASP A 260 -7.75 -30.62 9.16
N SER A 261 -9.07 -30.51 8.93
CA SER A 261 -10.09 -31.23 9.70
C SER A 261 -10.31 -32.68 9.24
N ASP A 262 -10.17 -32.96 7.94
CA ASP A 262 -10.30 -34.32 7.40
C ASP A 262 -9.08 -35.21 7.73
N ASP A 263 -7.91 -34.62 7.97
CA ASP A 263 -6.73 -35.34 8.49
C ASP A 263 -6.84 -35.71 9.98
N SER A 264 -7.86 -35.20 10.69
CA SER A 264 -8.12 -35.50 12.10
C SER A 264 -9.10 -36.66 12.33
N ASP A 265 -9.88 -37.06 11.32
CA ASP A 265 -10.86 -38.15 11.39
C ASP A 265 -10.32 -39.50 10.83
N GLY A 266 -9.00 -39.58 10.59
CA GLY A 266 -8.30 -40.80 10.16
C GLY A 266 -7.92 -41.78 11.28
N SER A 267 -8.33 -41.54 12.52
CA SER A 267 -8.08 -42.46 13.65
C SER A 267 -9.36 -42.86 14.38
N ASP A 268 -10.23 -43.61 13.72
CA ASP A 268 -10.84 -44.77 14.37
C ASP A 268 -11.36 -45.80 13.36
N ASP A 269 -11.05 -47.06 13.69
CA ASP A 269 -11.64 -48.32 13.25
C ASP A 269 -11.26 -48.93 11.88
N SER A 270 -10.33 -49.88 11.95
CA SER A 270 -10.67 -51.27 11.60
C SER A 270 -9.85 -52.26 12.42
N ASP A 271 -10.50 -52.81 13.45
CA ASP A 271 -10.13 -54.04 14.15
C ASP A 271 -9.75 -55.15 13.18
N GLY A 272 -8.60 -55.78 13.42
CA GLY A 272 -8.12 -56.93 12.68
C GLY A 272 -7.43 -57.92 13.58
N SER A 273 -8.20 -58.84 14.17
CA SER A 273 -7.75 -60.23 14.36
C SER A 273 -8.91 -61.15 14.76
N ASP A 274 -9.10 -62.16 13.89
CA ASP A 274 -9.93 -63.35 13.98
C ASP A 274 -9.82 -64.13 15.31
N ASP A 275 -10.94 -64.75 15.69
CA ASP A 275 -11.11 -66.20 15.89
C ASP A 275 -12.14 -66.47 17.00
N SER A 276 -13.25 -67.14 16.67
CA SER A 276 -13.75 -68.36 17.35
C SER A 276 -15.17 -68.73 16.89
N ASP A 277 -15.26 -69.89 16.23
CA ASP A 277 -16.46 -70.68 15.96
C ASP A 277 -17.29 -71.00 17.22
N GLY A 278 -18.62 -71.08 17.07
CA GLY A 278 -19.49 -71.61 18.13
C GLY A 278 -21.01 -71.63 17.83
N SER A 279 -21.45 -72.56 16.98
CA SER A 279 -22.69 -73.39 17.08
C SER A 279 -24.11 -72.77 17.21
N ASP A 280 -24.97 -73.17 16.26
CA ASP A 280 -26.39 -73.62 16.33
C ASP A 280 -27.25 -73.25 17.56
N ASP A 281 -28.45 -72.67 17.37
CA ASP A 281 -29.71 -73.43 17.14
C ASP A 281 -30.98 -72.53 17.14
N SER A 282 -31.94 -72.91 16.28
CA SER A 282 -33.41 -72.82 16.42
C SER A 282 -34.23 -71.53 16.19
N ASP A 283 -35.29 -71.74 15.37
CA ASP A 283 -36.46 -70.93 15.00
C ASP A 283 -37.33 -70.43 16.18
N ASP A 284 -38.00 -69.27 16.02
CA ASP A 284 -39.48 -69.20 16.09
C ASP A 284 -40.07 -67.81 15.71
N SER A 285 -41.05 -67.86 14.79
CA SER A 285 -42.35 -67.17 14.72
C SER A 285 -42.54 -65.65 14.91
N ASP A 286 -43.15 -65.05 13.86
CA ASP A 286 -44.22 -64.04 13.80
C ASP A 286 -44.78 -63.46 15.12
N ASP A 287 -44.90 -62.13 15.20
CA ASP A 287 -46.24 -61.47 15.24
C ASP A 287 -46.16 -59.95 15.08
N SER A 288 -47.24 -59.40 14.53
CA SER A 288 -47.44 -58.01 14.10
C SER A 288 -48.05 -57.11 15.20
N GLU A 289 -48.11 -55.81 14.89
CA GLU A 289 -49.02 -54.76 15.39
C GLU A 289 -48.53 -53.87 16.56
N GLY A 290 -48.57 -52.56 16.33
CA GLY A 290 -48.44 -51.53 17.37
C GLY A 290 -48.08 -50.14 16.87
N SER A 291 -48.92 -49.53 16.03
CA SER A 291 -48.94 -48.07 15.84
C SER A 291 -49.42 -47.39 17.13
N ASP A 292 -48.73 -46.33 17.57
CA ASP A 292 -49.36 -45.06 17.97
C ASP A 292 -48.28 -44.00 18.28
N GLY A 293 -48.53 -42.79 17.75
CA GLY A 293 -47.66 -41.63 17.87
C GLY A 293 -47.66 -41.00 19.25
N SER A 294 -46.61 -40.25 19.52
CA SER A 294 -46.56 -39.23 20.57
C SER A 294 -45.89 -38.00 19.98
N ASP A 295 -46.68 -36.93 19.86
CA ASP A 295 -46.21 -35.57 19.53
C ASP A 295 -45.32 -35.00 20.65
N ASP A 296 -44.41 -34.15 20.21
CA ASP A 296 -43.85 -32.95 20.84
C ASP A 296 -43.39 -33.01 22.31
N SER A 297 -42.09 -32.82 22.49
CA SER A 297 -41.55 -32.09 23.64
C SER A 297 -40.51 -31.10 23.14
N ASP A 298 -40.82 -29.84 23.39
CA ASP A 298 -40.09 -28.62 23.06
C ASP A 298 -38.62 -28.60 23.51
N GLY A 299 -37.87 -27.70 22.86
CA GLY A 299 -36.44 -27.49 22.98
C GLY A 299 -35.92 -27.24 24.39
N SER A 300 -34.67 -27.65 24.58
CA SER A 300 -33.85 -27.28 25.73
C SER A 300 -33.12 -25.99 25.39
N ASP A 301 -33.64 -24.86 25.86
CA ASP A 301 -32.85 -23.64 26.03
C ASP A 301 -32.18 -23.61 27.41
N ASP A 302 -31.01 -22.99 27.40
CA ASP A 302 -30.22 -22.40 28.49
C ASP A 302 -29.51 -23.31 29.50
N SER A 303 -28.19 -23.39 29.33
CA SER A 303 -27.24 -23.47 30.44
C SER A 303 -26.52 -22.13 30.55
N ASP A 304 -26.95 -21.30 31.50
CA ASP A 304 -26.28 -20.06 31.90
C ASP A 304 -24.81 -20.33 32.26
N GLY A 305 -23.90 -19.75 31.48
CA GLY A 305 -22.47 -19.67 31.80
C GLY A 305 -22.25 -18.77 33.01
N SER A 306 -21.50 -19.29 33.98
CA SER A 306 -21.30 -18.71 35.31
C SER A 306 -20.64 -17.34 35.31
N ASP A 307 -21.10 -16.46 36.20
CA ASP A 307 -20.53 -15.14 36.50
C ASP A 307 -19.01 -15.21 36.78
N GLY A 308 -18.24 -14.54 35.92
CA GLY A 308 -16.81 -14.27 36.15
C GLY A 308 -16.65 -13.25 37.27
N SER A 309 -15.76 -13.55 38.21
CA SER A 309 -15.50 -12.77 39.42
C SER A 309 -14.87 -11.40 39.12
N ASP A 310 -15.37 -10.35 39.77
CA ASP A 310 -14.82 -8.99 39.72
C ASP A 310 -13.32 -8.95 40.05
N GLY A 311 -12.52 -8.50 39.07
CA GLY A 311 -11.11 -8.15 39.26
C GLY A 311 -10.99 -6.87 40.07
N SER A 312 -10.13 -6.91 41.09
CA SER A 312 -9.95 -5.88 42.10
C SER A 312 -9.33 -4.58 41.54
N ASP A 313 -9.85 -3.43 41.97
CA ASP A 313 -9.32 -2.09 41.67
C ASP A 313 -7.84 -1.95 42.06
N GLY A 314 -7.00 -1.69 41.05
CA GLY A 314 -5.62 -1.28 41.22
C GLY A 314 -5.53 0.18 41.67
N SER A 315 -4.75 0.40 42.73
CA SER A 315 -4.65 1.65 43.49
C SER A 315 -4.04 2.83 42.72
N ASP A 316 -4.55 4.03 42.98
CA ASP A 316 -4.05 5.31 42.47
C ASP A 316 -2.54 5.51 42.74
N GLY A 317 -1.77 5.66 41.66
CA GLY A 317 -0.39 6.11 41.66
C GLY A 317 -0.31 7.63 41.86
N SER A 318 0.50 8.03 42.83
CA SER A 318 0.65 9.37 43.39
C SER A 318 1.31 10.36 42.43
N ASP A 319 0.91 11.63 42.53
CA ASP A 319 1.58 12.79 41.92
C ASP A 319 3.07 12.83 42.27
N ASP A 320 3.94 12.94 41.26
CA ASP A 320 5.33 13.33 41.42
C ASP A 320 5.61 14.65 40.67
N SER A 321 6.47 15.42 41.32
CA SER A 321 6.47 16.88 41.37
C SER A 321 7.38 17.54 40.32
N ASP A 322 7.15 18.85 40.13
CA ASP A 322 7.96 19.75 39.30
C ASP A 322 9.48 19.58 39.49
N GLY A 323 10.17 19.23 38.39
CA GLY A 323 11.61 19.29 38.26
C GLY A 323 12.08 20.71 37.96
N SER A 324 12.81 21.27 38.91
CA SER A 324 13.39 22.61 38.98
C SER A 324 14.44 22.94 37.91
N ASP A 325 14.55 24.25 37.63
CA ASP A 325 15.59 24.94 36.88
C ASP A 325 17.02 24.53 37.28
N ASP A 326 17.89 24.32 36.27
CA ASP A 326 19.34 24.39 36.41
C ASP A 326 19.95 25.39 35.40
N SER A 327 20.13 26.60 35.91
CA SER A 327 21.30 27.49 35.87
C SER A 327 22.32 27.43 34.72
N ASP A 328 22.59 28.62 34.18
CA ASP A 328 23.75 29.04 33.38
C ASP A 328 25.11 28.61 33.98
N GLY A 329 26.05 28.24 33.11
CA GLY A 329 27.43 27.93 33.48
C GLY A 329 28.46 28.13 32.35
N SER A 330 28.94 29.37 32.23
CA SER A 330 30.30 29.82 31.86
C SER A 330 30.91 29.52 30.47
N ASP A 331 31.17 30.61 29.74
CA ASP A 331 32.32 30.81 28.84
C ASP A 331 33.65 30.48 29.52
N ASP A 332 34.60 29.91 28.77
CA ASP A 332 35.96 30.47 28.58
C ASP A 332 36.88 29.54 27.76
N SER A 333 37.46 30.09 26.69
CA SER A 333 38.90 30.07 26.35
C SER A 333 39.23 29.69 24.89
N ASP A 334 39.59 30.72 24.13
CA ASP A 334 40.45 30.65 22.95
C ASP A 334 41.79 29.95 23.24
N GLY A 335 42.33 29.28 22.22
CA GLY A 335 43.61 28.59 22.30
C GLY A 335 44.25 28.28 20.94
N SER A 336 44.63 29.35 20.22
CA SER A 336 45.83 29.50 19.36
C SER A 336 46.09 28.59 18.15
N ASP A 337 46.21 29.27 17.00
CA ASP A 337 46.97 28.90 15.80
C ASP A 337 48.41 28.44 16.11
N ASP A 338 48.92 27.49 15.31
CA ASP A 338 50.22 27.64 14.65
C ASP A 338 50.45 26.64 13.49
N SER A 339 50.51 27.22 12.28
CA SER A 339 51.62 27.15 11.32
C SER A 339 51.96 25.89 10.48
N ASP A 340 51.91 26.16 9.17
CA ASP A 340 52.42 25.50 7.95
C ASP A 340 53.63 24.54 8.02
N GLY A 341 53.64 23.57 7.08
CA GLY A 341 54.84 22.84 6.72
C GLY A 341 54.77 21.85 5.55
N SER A 342 54.97 22.39 4.32
CA SER A 342 55.75 21.78 3.21
C SER A 342 55.10 20.75 2.27
N GLY A 343 55.21 21.03 0.96
CA GLY A 343 54.91 20.11 -0.14
C GLY A 343 56.14 19.47 -0.81
N GLY A 344 55.85 18.72 -1.89
CA GLY A 344 56.78 18.00 -2.79
C GLY A 344 56.85 16.50 -2.43
N SER A 345 56.72 15.52 -3.34
CA SER A 345 57.07 15.46 -4.77
C SER A 345 56.49 14.21 -5.45
N ASP A 346 56.35 14.27 -6.78
CA ASP A 346 55.93 13.22 -7.72
C ASP A 346 56.96 12.09 -7.94
N ASP A 347 56.48 11.06 -8.67
CA ASP A 347 57.13 10.07 -9.55
C ASP A 347 57.59 8.71 -8.96
N SER A 348 56.94 7.61 -9.39
CA SER A 348 57.45 6.66 -10.41
C SER A 348 56.82 5.25 -10.33
N ASP A 349 56.49 4.71 -11.51
CA ASP A 349 56.05 3.34 -11.83
C ASP A 349 57.05 2.22 -11.47
N GLY A 350 56.55 0.98 -11.36
CA GLY A 350 57.38 -0.24 -11.36
C GLY A 350 56.63 -1.59 -11.24
N SER A 351 56.04 -2.04 -12.36
CA SER A 351 56.00 -3.42 -12.92
C SER A 351 56.03 -4.70 -12.04
N ASP A 352 54.98 -5.52 -12.23
CA ASP A 352 54.85 -6.96 -12.56
C ASP A 352 55.78 -8.10 -12.04
N ASP A 353 55.07 -9.23 -11.85
CA ASP A 353 55.40 -10.67 -11.86
C ASP A 353 56.12 -11.34 -10.68
N SER A 354 55.46 -12.34 -10.08
CA SER A 354 55.85 -13.77 -10.18
C SER A 354 54.93 -14.70 -9.37
N ASP A 355 54.40 -15.72 -10.04
CA ASP A 355 53.79 -16.93 -9.49
C ASP A 355 54.72 -17.75 -8.57
N GLY A 356 54.13 -18.48 -7.63
CA GLY A 356 54.79 -19.53 -6.84
C GLY A 356 53.78 -20.43 -6.12
N SER A 357 53.60 -21.64 -6.66
CA SER A 357 52.61 -22.66 -6.29
C SER A 357 52.97 -23.53 -5.07
N ASP A 358 51.91 -24.12 -4.50
CA ASP A 358 51.74 -25.45 -3.88
C ASP A 358 52.30 -25.82 -2.49
N GLY A 359 51.39 -26.39 -1.68
CA GLY A 359 51.66 -27.18 -0.48
C GLY A 359 50.38 -27.60 0.27
N SER A 360 49.85 -28.78 -0.07
CA SER A 360 48.60 -29.41 0.37
C SER A 360 48.59 -30.02 1.78
N ASP A 361 47.37 -30.46 2.16
CA ASP A 361 46.95 -31.48 3.16
C ASP A 361 46.53 -30.97 4.56
N GLY A 362 45.39 -31.36 5.14
CA GLY A 362 44.50 -32.48 4.81
C GLY A 362 43.13 -32.42 5.52
N SER A 363 42.33 -33.40 5.15
CA SER A 363 40.89 -33.61 5.32
C SER A 363 40.42 -33.97 6.73
N ASP A 364 39.11 -33.74 6.96
CA ASP A 364 38.09 -34.65 7.54
C ASP A 364 36.84 -33.79 7.82
N GLY A 365 35.59 -34.08 7.47
CA GLY A 365 34.90 -35.22 6.87
C GLY A 365 33.40 -35.03 7.19
N SER A 366 32.54 -35.17 6.16
CA SER A 366 31.14 -35.65 6.12
C SER A 366 30.18 -35.29 7.29
N ASP A 367 28.96 -34.79 7.04
CA ASP A 367 27.90 -35.56 6.42
C ASP A 367 27.00 -34.73 5.48
N GLY A 368 26.96 -35.19 4.22
CA GLY A 368 25.84 -34.96 3.33
C GLY A 368 24.88 -36.15 3.40
N SER A 369 23.60 -35.87 3.22
CA SER A 369 22.67 -36.85 2.68
C SER A 369 21.78 -36.11 1.68
N ASP A 370 22.16 -36.24 0.41
CA ASP A 370 21.26 -36.16 -0.75
C ASP A 370 20.05 -37.06 -0.47
N GLY A 371 18.81 -36.63 -0.72
CA GLY A 371 18.32 -36.32 -2.05
C GLY A 371 17.38 -37.44 -2.49
N SER A 372 16.11 -37.37 -2.04
CA SER A 372 15.01 -38.00 -2.76
C SER A 372 14.39 -36.94 -3.66
N VAL A 373 14.90 -36.86 -4.88
CA VAL A 373 14.21 -36.25 -6.02
C VAL A 373 12.96 -37.06 -6.32
N THR A 374 11.90 -36.78 -5.57
CA THR A 374 10.56 -36.75 -6.15
C THR A 374 10.31 -35.29 -6.51
N SER A 375 9.89 -35.07 -7.74
CA SER A 375 9.51 -33.76 -8.27
C SER A 375 8.21 -33.29 -7.61
N ALA A 376 8.22 -33.07 -6.29
CA ALA A 376 7.27 -32.22 -5.63
C ALA A 376 7.88 -30.82 -5.70
N ARG A 377 7.41 -30.02 -6.66
CA ARG A 377 7.34 -28.58 -6.49
C ARG A 377 6.66 -28.41 -5.14
N THR A 378 7.42 -28.20 -4.07
CA THR A 378 6.87 -27.60 -2.86
C THR A 378 6.36 -26.28 -3.35
N THR A 379 5.06 -26.24 -3.65
CA THR A 379 4.34 -25.02 -3.93
C THR A 379 4.58 -24.19 -2.69
N GLN A 380 5.52 -23.24 -2.75
CA GLN A 380 5.46 -22.11 -1.85
C GLN A 380 4.03 -21.62 -1.97
N SER A 381 3.31 -21.60 -0.86
CA SER A 381 2.02 -20.98 -0.72
C SER A 381 2.20 -19.99 0.42
N PHE A 382 1.31 -19.00 0.52
CA PHE A 382 1.28 -18.20 1.73
C PHE A 382 1.25 -19.10 2.96
N SER A 383 2.10 -18.80 3.95
CA SER A 383 1.91 -19.38 5.26
C SER A 383 0.52 -18.99 5.78
N PRO A 384 -0.12 -19.80 6.65
CA PRO A 384 -1.44 -19.46 7.20
C PRO A 384 -1.48 -18.08 7.87
N ALA A 385 -0.37 -17.63 8.45
CA ALA A 385 -0.25 -16.29 9.03
C ALA A 385 -0.24 -15.18 7.96
N GLN A 386 0.50 -15.36 6.87
CA GLN A 386 0.52 -14.40 5.76
C GLN A 386 -0.83 -14.32 5.05
N LEU A 387 -1.49 -15.45 4.84
CA LEU A 387 -2.82 -15.50 4.23
C LEU A 387 -3.84 -14.70 5.06
N ARG A 388 -3.90 -14.98 6.38
CA ARG A 388 -4.78 -14.23 7.30
C ARG A 388 -4.46 -12.74 7.34
N LYS A 389 -3.18 -12.38 7.32
CA LYS A 389 -2.77 -10.97 7.33
C LYS A 389 -3.21 -10.25 6.05
N ALA A 390 -3.04 -10.89 4.89
CA ALA A 390 -3.48 -10.32 3.62
C ALA A 390 -5.01 -10.12 3.57
N ILE A 391 -5.79 -11.08 4.09
CA ILE A 391 -7.25 -10.95 4.22
C ILE A 391 -7.61 -9.80 5.17
N GLU A 392 -6.95 -9.71 6.33
CA GLU A 392 -7.16 -8.62 7.30
C GLU A 392 -6.89 -7.24 6.65
N ASP A 393 -5.78 -7.08 5.95
CA ASP A 393 -5.44 -5.82 5.28
C ASP A 393 -6.47 -5.44 4.19
N LEU A 394 -6.98 -6.42 3.45
CA LEU A 394 -8.01 -6.22 2.42
C LEU A 394 -9.37 -5.91 3.03
N ASP A 395 -9.77 -6.59 4.11
CA ASP A 395 -10.98 -6.28 4.88
C ASP A 395 -10.87 -4.87 5.51
N GLU A 396 -9.70 -4.53 6.05
CA GLU A 396 -9.45 -3.22 6.59
C GLU A 396 -9.61 -2.16 5.51
N TYR A 397 -9.03 -2.38 4.33
CA TYR A 397 -9.15 -1.46 3.21
C TYR A 397 -10.55 -1.41 2.58
N LEU A 398 -11.30 -2.52 2.49
CA LEU A 398 -12.57 -2.58 1.75
C LEU A 398 -13.80 -2.38 2.63
N ASP A 399 -13.74 -2.72 3.92
CA ASP A 399 -14.93 -2.81 4.78
C ASP A 399 -14.89 -1.87 5.99
N THR A 400 -13.75 -1.26 6.33
CA THR A 400 -13.73 -0.31 7.47
C THR A 400 -14.58 0.92 7.18
N GLU A 401 -15.31 1.40 8.19
CA GLU A 401 -15.97 2.71 8.14
C GLU A 401 -15.04 3.86 8.58
N ALA A 402 -13.76 3.57 8.83
CA ALA A 402 -12.77 4.53 9.26
C ALA A 402 -12.21 5.30 8.05
N GLU A 403 -12.08 6.62 8.19
CA GLU A 403 -11.25 7.40 7.27
C GLU A 403 -9.79 7.02 7.51
N GLN A 404 -9.17 6.30 6.59
CA GLN A 404 -7.74 6.05 6.63
C GLN A 404 -7.00 7.31 6.17
N ASP A 405 -5.99 7.74 6.93
CA ASP A 405 -5.18 8.91 6.58
C ASP A 405 -4.27 8.56 5.39
N ASN A 406 -4.44 9.33 4.33
CA ASN A 406 -4.04 8.95 2.99
C ASN A 406 -2.59 9.39 2.70
N SER A 407 -1.68 8.44 2.48
CA SER A 407 -0.33 8.74 1.97
C SER A 407 -0.32 9.10 0.48
N HIS A 408 -1.43 8.84 -0.24
CA HIS A 408 -1.61 9.10 -1.68
C HIS A 408 -2.74 10.07 -2.03
N ASP A 409 -3.39 10.72 -1.05
CA ASP A 409 -4.35 11.80 -1.37
C ASP A 409 -3.58 13.06 -1.79
N PHE A 410 -3.33 13.17 -3.08
CA PHE A 410 -2.97 14.44 -3.72
C PHE A 410 -4.23 15.24 -4.16
N MET A 411 -5.43 14.73 -3.86
CA MET A 411 -6.71 15.34 -4.28
C MET A 411 -7.68 15.48 -3.10
N LYS A 412 -7.32 16.27 -2.09
CA LYS A 412 -8.34 16.85 -1.20
C LYS A 412 -8.97 18.04 -1.92
N LEU A 413 -10.21 17.83 -2.37
CA LEU A 413 -11.09 18.86 -2.91
C LEU A 413 -12.43 18.89 -2.19
#